data_AF-A0A448WTU0-F1
#
_entry.id   AF-A0A448WTU0-F1
#
_cell.length_a   1.000
_cell.length_b   1.000
_cell.length_c   1.000
_cell.angle_alpha   90.00
_cell.angle_beta   90.00
_cell.angle_gamma   90.00
#
_symmetry.space_group_name_H-M   'P 1'
#
loop_
_entity.id
_entity.type
_entity.pdbx_description
1 polymer ?
#
loop_
_entity_poly.entity_id
_entity_poly.type
_entity_poly.pdbx_seq_one_letter_code
_entity_poly.pdbx_strand_id
1 'polypeptide(L)'
;MIKPDKSESVKVVIRCRPMNKKESDAGYHRCVFLDVPKGMIELKNPTSKANDVNRHFTFDAQLDLYEETFRDLIQSVLEGFNGTIFAYGQTGTGKTFTIQGLKDDLELRGVIPNSFQHIFGHIANSKDAQYLVRSSYMEIYKEELRDLLNKDTTKSLEIKEKPDSGIYVKLFFALGFIICTYKKHKRNRKSYEYWLSKSLCWVGSCLSTWSPMKNFPSDSATNMNEHSSRSHAIFIITIESSEKGDDGKNHIHVGKLNLVDLAGSERQSKTQAEVRKYF
;
A
#
# COMPACT_ATOMS: atom_id res chain seq x y z
N MET A 1 3.47 10.74 35.25
CA MET A 1 4.55 11.05 34.29
C MET A 1 3.90 11.34 32.96
N ILE A 2 4.04 12.57 32.45
CA ILE A 2 3.56 12.95 31.12
C ILE A 2 4.47 12.23 30.12
N LYS A 3 3.92 11.32 29.31
CA LYS A 3 4.67 10.73 28.18
C LYS A 3 5.10 11.91 27.31
N PRO A 4 6.39 12.04 26.95
CA PRO A 4 6.82 13.13 26.06
C PRO A 4 6.02 13.01 24.77
N ASP A 5 5.50 14.15 24.31
CA ASP A 5 4.79 14.26 23.04
C ASP A 5 5.80 14.00 21.93
N LYS A 6 5.93 12.72 21.54
CA LYS A 6 6.81 12.30 20.45
C LYS A 6 6.18 12.78 19.15
N SER A 7 6.53 13.99 18.74
CA SER A 7 6.29 14.45 17.38
C SER A 7 7.10 13.58 16.44
N GLU A 8 6.42 12.77 15.62
CA GLU A 8 7.03 11.99 14.56
C GLU A 8 6.87 12.72 13.23
N SER A 9 7.97 12.83 12.48
CA SER A 9 7.96 13.35 11.10
C SER A 9 7.53 12.25 10.12
N VAL A 10 6.96 12.66 8.99
CA VAL A 10 6.72 11.76 7.86
C VAL A 10 8.05 11.18 7.40
N LYS A 11 8.18 9.85 7.42
CA LYS A 11 9.35 9.14 6.90
C LYS A 11 9.26 9.03 5.38
N VAL A 12 10.32 9.42 4.68
CA VAL A 12 10.39 9.39 3.21
C VAL A 12 11.49 8.45 2.77
N VAL A 13 11.09 7.44 1.99
CA VAL A 13 11.97 6.42 1.44
C VAL A 13 11.91 6.46 -0.08
N ILE A 14 13.08 6.31 -0.73
CA ILE A 14 13.14 6.26 -2.18
C ILE A 14 13.48 4.86 -2.68
N ARG A 15 12.85 4.52 -3.80
CA ARG A 15 13.13 3.32 -4.59
C ARG A 15 13.43 3.73 -6.02
N CYS A 16 14.60 3.34 -6.53
CA CYS A 16 14.90 3.42 -7.96
C CYS A 16 14.78 2.02 -8.57
N ARG A 17 13.81 1.81 -9.47
CA ARG A 17 13.71 0.54 -10.19
C ARG A 17 14.90 0.36 -11.16
N PRO A 18 15.23 -0.88 -11.54
CA PRO A 18 16.13 -1.14 -12.65
C PRO A 18 15.63 -0.52 -13.97
N MET A 19 16.54 -0.26 -14.90
CA MET A 19 16.14 0.14 -16.26
C MET A 19 15.38 -1.00 -16.94
N ASN A 20 14.31 -0.64 -17.65
CA ASN A 20 13.50 -1.61 -18.39
C ASN A 20 14.05 -1.81 -19.81
N LYS A 21 13.60 -2.87 -20.49
CA LYS A 21 14.08 -3.19 -21.85
C LYS A 21 13.85 -2.04 -22.84
N LYS A 22 12.69 -1.37 -22.81
CA LYS A 22 12.39 -0.24 -23.69
C LYS A 22 13.38 0.92 -23.51
N GLU A 23 13.82 1.17 -22.28
CA GLU A 23 14.82 2.20 -21.98
C GLU A 23 16.20 1.81 -22.49
N SER A 24 16.59 0.56 -22.28
CA SER A 24 17.86 0.01 -22.79
C SER A 24 17.89 -0.03 -24.33
N ASP A 25 16.81 -0.49 -24.96
CA ASP A 25 16.67 -0.61 -26.42
C ASP A 25 16.64 0.78 -27.09
N ALA A 26 16.13 1.80 -26.40
CA ALA A 26 16.18 3.20 -26.85
C ALA A 26 17.54 3.87 -26.63
N GLY A 27 18.53 3.17 -26.06
CA GLY A 27 19.87 3.70 -25.80
C GLY A 27 19.93 4.72 -24.67
N TYR A 28 18.96 4.75 -23.76
CA TYR A 28 19.04 5.65 -22.60
C TYR A 28 20.13 5.20 -21.63
N HIS A 29 20.66 6.16 -20.87
CA HIS A 29 21.68 5.90 -19.84
C HIS A 29 21.12 6.18 -18.45
N ARG A 30 21.62 5.44 -17.47
CA ARG A 30 21.27 5.62 -16.06
C ARG A 30 21.74 7.00 -15.57
N CYS A 31 20.81 7.82 -15.09
CA CYS A 31 21.09 9.15 -14.54
C CYS A 31 20.88 9.26 -13.02
N VAL A 32 20.38 8.20 -12.37
CA VAL A 32 20.11 8.14 -10.93
C VAL A 32 21.05 7.13 -10.27
N PHE A 33 21.86 7.58 -9.33
CA PHE A 33 22.81 6.76 -8.58
C PHE A 33 22.46 6.78 -7.09
N LEU A 34 22.64 5.65 -6.43
CA LEU A 34 22.25 5.44 -5.03
C LEU A 34 23.52 5.13 -4.23
N ASP A 35 23.76 5.91 -3.17
CA ASP A 35 24.77 5.66 -2.14
C ASP A 35 24.03 5.19 -0.88
N VAL A 36 23.82 3.87 -0.80
CA VAL A 36 22.98 3.20 0.21
C VAL A 36 23.44 3.50 1.64
N PRO A 37 24.74 3.36 1.99
CA PRO A 37 25.21 3.62 3.35
C PRO A 37 25.01 5.06 3.81
N LYS A 38 24.91 6.02 2.88
CA LYS A 38 24.70 7.45 3.18
C LYS A 38 23.24 7.89 3.03
N GLY A 39 22.33 7.01 2.62
CA GLY A 39 20.96 7.38 2.30
C GLY A 39 20.87 8.47 1.21
N MET A 40 21.85 8.53 0.30
CA MET A 40 22.01 9.63 -0.64
C MET A 40 21.71 9.19 -2.08
N ILE A 41 21.05 10.06 -2.82
CA ILE A 41 20.77 9.92 -4.25
C ILE A 41 21.51 11.00 -5.00
N GLU A 42 22.23 10.59 -6.04
CA GLU A 42 22.89 11.48 -6.97
C GLU A 42 22.17 11.45 -8.32
N LEU A 43 21.73 12.62 -8.76
CA LEU A 43 21.18 12.85 -10.10
C LEU A 43 22.26 13.48 -10.99
N LYS A 44 22.62 12.75 -12.04
CA LYS A 44 23.53 13.23 -13.09
C LYS A 44 22.73 13.83 -14.23
N ASN A 45 23.07 15.06 -14.62
CA ASN A 45 22.51 15.66 -15.82
C ASN A 45 23.10 14.96 -17.06
N PRO A 46 22.29 14.36 -17.96
CA PRO A 46 22.82 13.69 -19.16
C PRO A 46 23.52 14.64 -20.13
N THR A 47 23.24 15.95 -20.05
CA THR A 47 23.76 16.97 -20.98
C THR A 47 24.80 17.88 -20.34
N SER A 48 25.21 17.64 -19.09
CA SER A 48 26.18 18.50 -18.43
C SER A 48 27.57 18.37 -19.04
N LYS A 49 28.27 19.52 -19.11
CA LYS A 49 29.72 19.56 -19.34
C LYS A 49 30.43 19.09 -18.06
N ALA A 50 31.69 18.64 -18.17
CA ALA A 50 32.47 18.00 -17.09
C ALA A 50 32.59 18.78 -15.75
N ASN A 51 32.18 20.05 -15.69
CA ASN A 51 32.23 20.91 -14.49
C ASN A 51 30.86 21.18 -13.84
N ASP A 52 29.77 20.56 -14.30
CA ASP A 52 28.45 20.80 -13.73
C ASP A 52 28.25 19.99 -12.44
N VAL A 53 27.67 20.61 -11.42
CA VAL A 53 27.53 20.00 -10.08
C VAL A 53 26.38 19.01 -10.08
N ASN A 54 26.68 17.75 -9.79
CA ASN A 54 25.66 16.72 -9.59
C ASN A 54 24.73 17.10 -8.44
N ARG A 55 23.43 16.82 -8.57
CA ARG A 55 22.47 17.10 -7.50
C ARG A 55 22.40 15.92 -6.55
N HIS A 56 22.62 16.19 -5.26
CA HIS A 56 22.54 15.20 -4.19
C HIS A 56 21.29 15.43 -3.34
N PHE A 57 20.60 14.35 -2.98
CA PHE A 57 19.42 14.36 -2.12
C PHE A 57 19.55 13.26 -1.06
N THR A 58 19.19 13.54 0.18
CA THR A 58 19.24 12.57 1.30
C THR A 58 17.84 12.17 1.72
N PHE A 59 17.64 10.90 2.06
CA PHE A 59 16.36 10.31 2.47
C PHE A 59 16.52 9.41 3.69
N ASP A 60 15.41 9.08 4.35
CA ASP A 60 15.42 8.35 5.63
C ASP A 60 15.84 6.88 5.47
N ALA A 61 15.57 6.26 4.31
CA ALA A 61 16.01 4.91 3.97
C ALA A 61 15.91 4.63 2.46
N GLN A 62 16.37 3.45 2.03
CA GLN A 62 16.13 2.90 0.70
C GLN A 62 15.36 1.56 0.76
N LEU A 63 14.46 1.36 -0.21
CA LEU A 63 13.51 0.24 -0.22
C LEU A 63 14.09 -1.02 -0.88
N ASP A 64 14.73 -1.87 -0.07
CA ASP A 64 14.87 -3.32 -0.32
C ASP A 64 14.59 -4.18 0.92
N LEU A 65 14.30 -3.56 2.07
CA LEU A 65 14.00 -4.26 3.31
C LEU A 65 12.66 -3.78 3.86
N TYR A 66 11.60 -4.55 3.58
CA TYR A 66 10.31 -4.40 4.27
C TYR A 66 10.52 -4.29 5.80
N GLU A 67 11.46 -5.08 6.32
CA GLU A 67 11.88 -5.12 7.72
C GLU A 67 12.44 -3.79 8.25
N GLU A 68 13.16 -3.03 7.42
CA GLU A 68 13.77 -1.77 7.84
C GLU A 68 12.80 -0.59 7.74
N THR A 69 11.96 -0.58 6.70
CA THR A 69 11.11 0.58 6.41
C THR A 69 9.72 0.50 7.03
N PHE A 70 9.08 -0.67 6.96
CA PHE A 70 7.64 -0.79 7.23
C PHE A 70 7.34 -1.50 8.54
N ARG A 71 8.23 -2.36 9.05
CA ARG A 71 7.99 -3.16 10.26
C ARG A 71 7.49 -2.31 11.43
N ASP A 72 8.20 -1.23 11.77
CA ASP A 72 7.87 -0.39 12.92
C ASP A 72 6.49 0.27 12.76
N LEU A 73 6.16 0.72 11.56
CA LEU A 73 4.85 1.31 11.29
C LEU A 73 3.73 0.28 11.46
N ILE A 74 3.93 -0.94 10.96
CA ILE A 74 2.94 -2.03 11.11
C ILE A 74 2.80 -2.44 12.57
N GLN A 75 3.90 -2.43 13.33
CA GLN A 75 3.90 -2.68 14.77
C GLN A 75 3.10 -1.59 15.51
N SER A 76 3.28 -0.31 15.18
CA SER A 76 2.44 0.77 15.73
C SER A 76 0.95 0.58 15.40
N VAL A 77 0.61 0.11 14.19
CA VAL A 77 -0.80 -0.18 13.86
C VAL A 77 -1.36 -1.31 14.72
N LEU A 78 -0.58 -2.36 15.00
CA LEU A 78 -0.98 -3.45 15.89
C LEU A 78 -1.24 -2.96 17.33
N GLU A 79 -0.57 -1.89 17.76
CA GLU A 79 -0.74 -1.23 19.06
C GLU A 79 -1.93 -0.24 19.08
N GLY A 80 -2.63 -0.07 17.96
CA GLY A 80 -3.82 0.77 17.84
C GLY A 80 -3.58 2.14 17.22
N PHE A 81 -2.40 2.42 16.66
CA PHE A 81 -2.15 3.66 15.93
C PHE A 81 -2.67 3.58 14.48
N ASN A 82 -2.91 4.75 13.87
CA ASN A 82 -3.19 4.82 12.44
C ASN A 82 -1.87 4.97 11.68
N GLY A 83 -1.66 4.13 10.67
CA GLY A 83 -0.50 4.15 9.80
C GLY A 83 -0.90 4.33 8.34
N THR A 84 -0.10 5.06 7.57
CA THR A 84 -0.32 5.24 6.13
C THR A 84 0.99 5.04 5.39
N ILE A 85 0.98 4.16 4.39
CA ILE A 85 2.04 3.98 3.42
C ILE A 85 1.46 4.36 2.06
N PHE A 86 2.10 5.29 1.36
CA PHE A 86 1.68 5.65 0.01
C PHE A 86 2.87 5.64 -0.94
N ALA A 87 2.67 5.08 -2.13
CA ALA A 87 3.66 5.11 -3.19
C ALA A 87 3.39 6.29 -4.12
N TYR A 88 4.41 7.12 -4.36
CA TYR A 88 4.36 8.29 -5.23
C TYR A 88 5.46 8.26 -6.28
N GLY A 89 5.17 8.79 -7.47
CA GLY A 89 6.12 8.82 -8.58
C GLY A 89 5.45 8.78 -9.96
N GLN A 90 6.26 8.98 -11.00
CA GLN A 90 5.80 8.95 -12.38
C GLN A 90 5.18 7.60 -12.77
N THR A 91 4.31 7.60 -13.78
CA THR A 91 3.79 6.37 -14.41
C THR A 91 4.93 5.43 -14.83
N GLY A 92 4.84 4.16 -14.42
CA GLY A 92 5.85 3.15 -14.74
C GLY A 92 7.11 3.16 -13.87
N THR A 93 7.19 3.94 -12.78
CA THR A 93 8.35 3.92 -11.86
C THR A 93 8.33 2.78 -10.84
N GLY A 94 7.23 2.02 -10.76
CA GLY A 94 7.11 0.87 -9.86
C GLY A 94 6.29 1.11 -8.59
N LYS A 95 5.35 2.06 -8.59
CA LYS A 95 4.42 2.28 -7.46
C LYS A 95 3.59 1.04 -7.11
N THR A 96 2.80 0.55 -8.07
CA THR A 96 2.02 -0.70 -7.94
C THR A 96 2.91 -1.90 -7.62
N PHE A 97 4.11 -1.98 -8.22
CA PHE A 97 5.07 -3.04 -7.92
C PHE A 97 5.60 -2.96 -6.47
N THR A 98 5.69 -1.77 -5.89
CA THR A 98 6.06 -1.61 -4.47
C THR A 98 4.91 -1.99 -3.56
N ILE A 99 3.69 -1.52 -3.84
CA ILE A 99 2.52 -1.74 -2.99
C ILE A 99 2.02 -3.19 -3.08
N GLN A 100 1.86 -3.74 -4.29
CA GLN A 100 1.31 -5.08 -4.52
C GLN A 100 2.39 -6.13 -4.73
N GLY A 101 3.42 -5.81 -5.51
CA GLY A 101 4.45 -6.76 -5.95
C GLY A 101 3.90 -7.83 -6.89
N LEU A 102 4.62 -8.95 -6.98
CA LEU A 102 4.19 -10.13 -7.74
C LEU A 102 3.53 -11.14 -6.82
N LYS A 103 2.36 -11.63 -7.24
CA LYS A 103 1.52 -12.53 -6.43
C LYS A 103 2.21 -13.85 -6.10
N ASP A 104 2.87 -14.44 -7.10
CA ASP A 104 3.39 -15.81 -7.04
C ASP A 104 4.90 -15.88 -6.71
N ASP A 105 5.55 -14.73 -6.55
CA ASP A 105 6.98 -14.65 -6.23
C ASP A 105 7.15 -14.13 -4.80
N LEU A 106 7.71 -14.97 -3.92
CA LEU A 106 7.90 -14.65 -2.51
C LEU A 106 8.88 -13.49 -2.29
N GLU A 107 9.92 -13.39 -3.11
CA GLU A 107 10.96 -12.36 -2.99
C GLU A 107 10.47 -11.02 -3.54
N LEU A 108 9.57 -11.05 -4.52
CA LEU A 108 9.03 -9.87 -5.17
C LEU A 108 7.64 -9.45 -4.66
N ARG A 109 7.23 -9.94 -3.49
CA ARG A 109 6.00 -9.50 -2.80
C ARG A 109 6.10 -8.03 -2.36
N GLY A 110 5.00 -7.31 -2.58
CA GLY A 110 4.91 -5.90 -2.19
C GLY A 110 4.54 -5.69 -0.73
N VAL A 111 4.32 -4.42 -0.36
CA VAL A 111 3.98 -4.00 1.00
C VAL A 111 2.67 -4.64 1.49
N ILE A 112 1.63 -4.76 0.65
CA ILE A 112 0.35 -5.35 1.04
C ILE A 112 0.52 -6.80 1.52
N PRO A 113 0.97 -7.77 0.69
CA PRO A 113 1.09 -9.16 1.13
C PRO A 113 2.06 -9.34 2.31
N ASN A 114 3.16 -8.56 2.36
CA ASN A 114 4.10 -8.61 3.48
C ASN A 114 3.47 -8.09 4.79
N SER A 115 2.63 -7.06 4.72
CA SER A 115 1.86 -6.55 5.87
C SER A 115 0.88 -7.59 6.41
N PHE A 116 0.18 -8.31 5.53
CA PHE A 116 -0.65 -9.44 5.96
C PHE A 116 0.19 -10.51 6.67
N GLN A 117 1.33 -10.91 6.10
CA GLN A 117 2.21 -11.90 6.72
C GLN A 117 2.69 -11.46 8.11
N HIS A 118 3.08 -10.19 8.26
CA HIS A 118 3.52 -9.63 9.53
C HIS A 118 2.37 -9.57 10.56
N ILE A 119 1.22 -9.00 10.19
CA ILE A 119 0.04 -8.89 11.07
C ILE A 119 -0.40 -10.27 11.57
N PHE A 120 -0.57 -11.24 10.66
CA PHE A 120 -0.99 -12.58 11.04
C PHE A 120 0.08 -13.34 11.81
N GLY A 121 1.36 -13.10 11.52
CA GLY A 121 2.48 -13.61 12.32
C GLY A 121 2.45 -13.08 13.76
N HIS A 122 2.15 -11.80 13.96
CA HIS A 122 1.99 -11.20 15.29
C HIS A 122 0.79 -11.82 16.03
N ILE A 123 -0.39 -11.85 15.39
CA ILE A 123 -1.62 -12.39 15.95
C ILE A 123 -1.45 -13.85 16.40
N ALA A 124 -0.73 -14.67 15.62
CA ALA A 124 -0.49 -16.08 15.94
C ALA A 124 0.43 -16.30 17.15
N ASN A 125 1.28 -15.32 17.46
CA ASN A 125 2.20 -15.36 18.58
C ASN A 125 1.65 -14.66 19.84
N SER A 126 0.59 -13.88 19.71
CA SER A 126 -0.11 -13.25 20.83
C SER A 126 -0.88 -14.29 21.66
N LYS A 127 -0.88 -14.14 22.99
CA LYS A 127 -1.42 -15.14 23.94
C LYS A 127 -2.71 -14.72 24.63
N ASP A 128 -2.89 -13.42 24.87
CA ASP A 128 -3.93 -12.89 25.76
C ASP A 128 -4.77 -11.78 25.08
N ALA A 129 -4.76 -11.74 23.75
CA ALA A 129 -5.49 -10.77 22.95
C ALA A 129 -6.47 -11.42 21.96
N GLN A 130 -7.64 -10.81 21.80
CA GLN A 130 -8.57 -11.10 20.72
C GLN A 130 -8.40 -10.10 19.60
N TYR A 131 -8.30 -10.56 18.35
CA TYR A 131 -8.19 -9.67 17.20
C TYR A 131 -9.40 -9.78 16.25
N LEU A 132 -9.70 -8.69 15.56
CA LEU A 132 -10.60 -8.62 14.41
C LEU A 132 -9.91 -7.84 13.31
N VAL A 133 -9.64 -8.49 12.17
CA VAL A 133 -8.96 -7.88 11.03
C VAL A 133 -9.95 -7.70 9.88
N ARG A 134 -10.21 -6.46 9.52
CA ARG A 134 -11.09 -6.12 8.40
C ARG A 134 -10.27 -5.50 7.28
N SER A 135 -10.67 -5.78 6.04
CA SER A 135 -10.03 -5.17 4.89
C SER A 135 -11.05 -4.59 3.95
N SER A 136 -10.64 -3.51 3.31
CA SER A 136 -11.46 -2.79 2.35
C SER A 136 -10.58 -2.25 1.24
N TYR A 137 -11.12 -2.14 0.04
CA TYR A 137 -10.35 -1.71 -1.12
C TYR A 137 -11.19 -0.76 -1.97
N MET A 138 -10.67 0.43 -2.23
CA MET A 138 -11.36 1.44 -3.01
C MET A 138 -10.47 2.04 -4.10
N GLU A 139 -11.15 2.56 -5.12
CA GLU A 139 -10.61 3.36 -6.20
C GLU A 139 -11.09 4.80 -6.10
N ILE A 140 -10.21 5.75 -6.38
CA ILE A 140 -10.58 7.11 -6.77
C ILE A 140 -10.25 7.26 -8.26
N TYR A 141 -11.28 7.41 -9.09
CA TYR A 141 -11.14 7.62 -10.53
C TYR A 141 -12.07 8.74 -10.97
N LYS A 142 -11.51 9.77 -11.62
CA LYS A 142 -12.26 10.96 -12.07
C LYS A 142 -13.10 11.59 -10.95
N GLU A 143 -12.51 11.76 -9.77
CA GLU A 143 -13.19 12.28 -8.56
C GLU A 143 -14.36 11.41 -8.04
N GLU A 144 -14.58 10.21 -8.60
CA GLU A 144 -15.57 9.25 -8.11
C GLU A 144 -14.90 8.16 -7.27
N LEU A 145 -15.52 7.84 -6.14
CA LEU A 145 -15.13 6.70 -5.30
C LEU A 145 -15.86 5.43 -5.72
N ARG A 146 -15.10 4.34 -5.88
CA ARG A 146 -15.64 3.01 -6.21
C ARG A 146 -15.14 1.96 -5.23
N ASP A 147 -16.04 1.10 -4.79
CA ASP A 147 -15.69 -0.06 -3.97
C ASP A 147 -15.17 -1.20 -4.87
N LEU A 148 -13.92 -1.60 -4.69
CA LEU A 148 -13.27 -2.65 -5.48
C LEU A 148 -13.55 -4.06 -4.97
N LEU A 149 -14.19 -4.18 -3.79
CA LEU A 149 -14.58 -5.45 -3.19
C LEU A 149 -16.07 -5.78 -3.39
N ASN A 150 -16.88 -4.78 -3.71
CA ASN A 150 -18.29 -4.97 -4.00
C ASN A 150 -18.49 -5.50 -5.43
N LYS A 151 -19.42 -6.46 -5.59
CA LYS A 151 -19.81 -6.96 -6.92
C LYS A 151 -20.61 -5.92 -7.71
N ASP A 152 -21.30 -5.04 -7.01
CA ASP A 152 -22.06 -3.94 -7.61
C ASP A 152 -21.20 -2.67 -7.62
N THR A 153 -20.46 -2.50 -8.72
CA THR A 153 -19.57 -1.35 -8.94
C THR A 153 -20.32 -0.09 -9.36
N THR A 154 -21.65 -0.13 -9.47
CA THR A 154 -22.47 1.02 -9.89
C THR A 154 -22.83 1.96 -8.74
N LYS A 155 -22.65 1.49 -7.50
CA LYS A 155 -22.90 2.30 -6.31
C LYS A 155 -21.72 3.23 -6.04
N SER A 156 -21.94 4.51 -6.23
CA SER A 156 -21.00 5.56 -5.80
C SER A 156 -20.93 5.59 -4.27
N LEU A 157 -19.70 5.66 -3.75
CA LEU A 157 -19.44 5.78 -2.33
C LEU A 157 -19.45 7.26 -1.92
N GLU A 158 -20.12 7.58 -0.81
CA GLU A 158 -20.18 8.96 -0.28
C GLU A 158 -19.11 9.18 0.79
N ILE A 159 -18.36 10.27 0.68
CA ILE A 159 -17.49 10.78 1.75
C ILE A 159 -18.35 11.53 2.77
N LYS A 160 -18.15 11.23 4.06
CA LYS A 160 -18.79 11.91 5.18
C LYS A 160 -17.77 12.27 6.25
N GLU A 161 -18.12 13.26 7.06
CA GLU A 161 -17.30 13.70 8.18
C GLU A 161 -18.11 13.57 9.48
N LYS A 162 -17.44 13.11 10.53
CA LYS A 162 -17.94 13.14 11.90
C LYS A 162 -16.95 13.92 12.77
N PRO A 163 -17.42 14.80 13.69
CA PRO A 163 -16.53 15.57 14.56
C PRO A 163 -15.54 14.72 15.37
N ASP A 164 -15.96 13.51 15.72
CA ASP A 164 -15.31 12.59 16.65
C ASP A 164 -14.47 11.51 15.96
N SER A 165 -14.73 11.19 14.68
CA SER A 165 -13.99 10.16 13.94
C SER A 165 -13.30 10.66 12.66
N GLY A 166 -13.46 11.94 12.34
CA GLY A 166 -12.98 12.54 11.08
C GLY A 166 -13.72 12.03 9.85
N ILE A 167 -13.02 12.05 8.72
CA ILE A 167 -13.56 11.68 7.40
C ILE A 167 -13.68 10.15 7.28
N TYR A 168 -14.81 9.66 6.80
CA TYR A 168 -15.08 8.25 6.54
C TYR A 168 -15.96 8.07 5.30
N VAL A 169 -15.91 6.89 4.70
CA VAL A 169 -16.73 6.53 3.53
C VAL A 169 -17.98 5.77 4.00
N LYS A 170 -19.18 6.26 3.65
CA LYS A 170 -20.46 5.63 3.99
C LYS A 170 -20.71 4.42 3.08
N LEU A 171 -21.27 3.33 3.63
CA LEU A 171 -21.51 2.06 2.92
C LEU A 171 -20.25 1.33 2.47
N PHE A 172 -19.13 1.57 3.16
CA PHE A 172 -17.89 0.86 2.92
C PHE A 172 -18.06 -0.61 3.32
N PHE A 173 -18.23 -1.49 2.33
CA PHE A 173 -18.18 -2.93 2.57
C PHE A 173 -16.75 -3.28 2.93
N ALA A 174 -16.47 -3.32 4.23
CA ALA A 174 -15.38 -4.13 4.70
C ALA A 174 -15.80 -5.59 4.49
N LEU A 175 -15.12 -6.29 3.58
CA LEU A 175 -15.10 -7.74 3.67
C LEU A 175 -14.30 -8.06 4.95
N GLY A 176 -15.04 -8.20 6.04
CA GLY A 176 -14.47 -8.56 7.32
C GLY A 176 -14.06 -10.02 7.30
N PHE A 177 -12.76 -10.28 7.47
CA PHE A 177 -12.33 -11.58 7.97
C PHE A 177 -12.44 -11.51 9.49
N ILE A 178 -13.49 -12.09 10.05
CA ILE A 178 -13.47 -12.36 11.48
C ILE A 178 -12.45 -13.45 11.71
N ILE A 179 -11.22 -13.06 12.03
CA ILE A 179 -10.20 -13.98 12.54
C ILE A 179 -10.23 -13.86 14.05
N CYS A 180 -11.24 -14.52 14.64
CA CYS A 180 -11.25 -14.74 16.08
C CYS A 180 -10.01 -15.54 16.44
N THR A 181 -9.04 -14.94 17.13
CA THR A 181 -8.07 -15.74 17.88
C THR A 181 -8.84 -16.51 18.95
N TYR A 182 -8.77 -17.83 18.78
CA TYR A 182 -9.45 -18.82 19.61
C TYR A 182 -8.96 -18.72 21.06
N LYS A 183 -9.89 -18.62 22.01
CA LYS A 183 -9.66 -18.76 23.45
C LYS A 183 -8.82 -20.00 23.76
N LYS A 184 -7.63 -19.79 24.32
CA LYS A 184 -6.90 -20.55 25.37
C LYS A 184 -6.86 -22.10 25.38
N HIS A 185 -7.38 -22.85 24.41
CA HIS A 185 -7.21 -24.32 24.38
C HIS A 185 -6.90 -24.83 22.98
N LYS A 186 -5.77 -25.53 22.85
CA LYS A 186 -5.16 -26.15 21.65
C LYS A 186 -4.45 -25.20 20.67
N ARG A 187 -3.22 -24.89 21.05
CA ARG A 187 -2.08 -24.59 20.17
C ARG A 187 -2.02 -25.61 19.02
N ASN A 188 -2.52 -25.26 17.83
CA ASN A 188 -2.37 -26.08 16.64
C ASN A 188 -1.79 -25.22 15.51
N ARG A 189 -0.48 -25.36 15.26
CA ARG A 189 0.27 -24.63 14.22
C ARG A 189 -0.37 -24.73 12.83
N LYS A 190 -1.13 -25.81 12.57
CA LYS A 190 -1.94 -26.00 11.37
C LYS A 190 -3.04 -24.95 11.17
N SER A 191 -3.57 -24.35 12.24
CA SER A 191 -4.62 -23.34 12.15
C SER A 191 -4.07 -21.99 11.66
N TYR A 192 -2.86 -21.59 12.08
CA TYR A 192 -2.20 -20.38 11.61
C TYR A 192 -1.90 -20.43 10.11
N GLU A 193 -1.20 -21.48 9.66
CA GLU A 193 -0.84 -21.65 8.25
C GLU A 193 -2.09 -21.65 7.35
N TYR A 194 -3.17 -22.26 7.84
CA TYR A 194 -4.46 -22.23 7.15
C TYR A 194 -5.03 -20.81 7.03
N TRP A 195 -5.11 -20.05 8.12
CA TRP A 195 -5.64 -18.67 8.10
C TRP A 195 -4.74 -17.73 7.29
N LEU A 196 -3.42 -17.83 7.43
CA LEU A 196 -2.48 -17.07 6.63
C LEU A 196 -2.64 -17.39 5.14
N SER A 197 -2.69 -18.67 4.77
CA SER A 197 -2.89 -19.11 3.39
C SER A 197 -4.23 -18.60 2.82
N LYS A 198 -5.32 -18.70 3.59
CA LYS A 198 -6.64 -18.19 3.18
C LYS A 198 -6.65 -16.67 3.04
N SER A 199 -6.06 -15.95 3.98
CA SER A 199 -5.92 -14.48 3.91
C SER A 199 -5.08 -14.05 2.72
N LEU A 200 -3.90 -14.65 2.50
CA LEU A 200 -3.06 -14.33 1.35
C LEU A 200 -3.71 -14.70 0.01
N CYS A 201 -4.43 -15.82 -0.07
CA CYS A 201 -5.19 -16.20 -1.26
C CYS A 201 -6.32 -15.21 -1.56
N TRP A 202 -7.03 -14.77 -0.52
CA TRP A 202 -8.06 -13.74 -0.66
C TRP A 202 -7.47 -12.39 -1.05
N VAL A 203 -6.39 -11.94 -0.40
CA VAL A 203 -5.66 -10.72 -0.79
C VAL A 203 -5.23 -10.81 -2.24
N GLY A 204 -4.65 -11.93 -2.67
CA GLY A 204 -4.29 -12.14 -4.06
C GLY A 204 -5.49 -12.19 -5.03
N SER A 205 -6.71 -12.44 -4.53
CA SER A 205 -7.95 -12.35 -5.31
C SER A 205 -8.44 -10.90 -5.37
N CYS A 206 -8.39 -10.15 -4.26
CA CYS A 206 -8.71 -8.73 -4.21
C CYS A 206 -7.75 -7.88 -5.04
N LEU A 207 -6.44 -8.11 -4.94
CA LEU A 207 -5.47 -7.39 -5.76
C LEU A 207 -5.66 -7.68 -7.26
N SER A 208 -6.19 -8.87 -7.59
CA SER A 208 -6.55 -9.18 -8.98
C SER A 208 -7.80 -8.45 -9.48
N THR A 209 -8.67 -7.91 -8.61
CA THR A 209 -9.80 -7.05 -9.06
C THR A 209 -9.31 -5.69 -9.57
N TRP A 210 -8.17 -5.22 -9.09
CA TRP A 210 -7.47 -4.02 -9.58
C TRP A 210 -6.57 -4.28 -10.80
N SER A 211 -6.29 -5.55 -11.10
CA SER A 211 -5.49 -5.87 -12.29
C SER A 211 -6.30 -5.55 -13.56
N PRO A 212 -5.72 -4.85 -14.56
CA PRO A 212 -6.45 -4.08 -15.57
C PRO A 212 -7.13 -4.92 -16.68
N MET A 213 -7.72 -6.09 -16.38
CA MET A 213 -8.10 -7.04 -17.43
C MET A 213 -9.53 -7.60 -17.38
N LYS A 214 -10.44 -7.22 -16.47
CA LYS A 214 -11.74 -7.94 -16.41
C LYS A 214 -13.05 -7.15 -16.39
N ASN A 215 -13.08 -5.86 -16.08
CA ASN A 215 -14.38 -5.20 -15.78
C ASN A 215 -14.76 -3.99 -16.67
N PHE A 216 -14.06 -3.70 -17.77
CA PHE A 216 -14.44 -2.58 -18.65
C PHE A 216 -15.15 -3.05 -19.94
N PRO A 217 -16.24 -2.38 -20.35
CA PRO A 217 -16.78 -2.47 -21.70
C PRO A 217 -15.69 -2.18 -22.74
N SER A 218 -15.71 -2.94 -23.82
CA SER A 218 -14.72 -3.01 -24.91
C SER A 218 -14.39 -1.70 -25.63
N ASP A 219 -15.06 -0.59 -25.33
CA ASP A 219 -14.89 0.70 -26.01
C ASP A 219 -13.80 1.61 -25.39
N SER A 220 -13.06 1.11 -24.39
CA SER A 220 -11.96 1.82 -23.72
C SER A 220 -10.66 1.01 -23.67
N ALA A 221 -10.43 0.17 -24.68
CA ALA A 221 -9.20 -0.61 -24.83
C ALA A 221 -8.03 0.33 -25.09
N THR A 222 -7.33 0.66 -24.02
CA THR A 222 -6.27 1.65 -24.00
C THR A 222 -5.16 1.01 -23.12
N ASN A 223 -3.94 1.02 -23.65
CA ASN A 223 -2.80 0.12 -23.38
C ASN A 223 -2.67 -0.36 -21.90
N MET A 224 -2.19 -1.60 -21.68
CA MET A 224 -2.08 -2.32 -20.37
C MET A 224 -1.57 -1.55 -19.13
N ASN A 225 -0.99 -0.36 -19.27
CA ASN A 225 -0.55 0.51 -18.17
C ASN A 225 -1.49 1.71 -17.90
N GLU A 226 -2.57 1.88 -18.64
CA GLU A 226 -3.29 3.16 -18.69
C GLU A 226 -4.32 3.32 -17.57
N HIS A 227 -4.88 2.22 -17.05
CA HIS A 227 -5.86 2.28 -15.96
C HIS A 227 -5.23 2.65 -14.62
N SER A 228 -4.18 1.94 -14.17
CA SER A 228 -3.49 2.23 -12.90
C SER A 228 -2.72 3.55 -12.90
N SER A 229 -2.49 4.15 -14.07
CA SER A 229 -1.89 5.48 -14.18
C SER A 229 -2.89 6.61 -13.88
N ARG A 230 -4.20 6.34 -13.99
CA ARG A 230 -5.26 7.36 -13.98
C ARG A 230 -6.18 7.30 -12.78
N SER A 231 -6.00 6.32 -11.90
CA SER A 231 -6.77 6.18 -10.68
C SER A 231 -5.87 5.89 -9.49
N HIS A 232 -6.32 6.31 -8.31
CA HIS A 232 -5.66 6.02 -7.05
C HIS A 232 -6.33 4.81 -6.40
N ALA A 233 -5.53 3.85 -5.93
CA ALA A 233 -6.01 2.72 -5.16
C ALA A 233 -5.69 2.90 -3.68
N ILE A 234 -6.67 2.66 -2.80
CA ILE A 234 -6.49 2.70 -1.35
C ILE A 234 -6.96 1.37 -0.78
N PHE A 235 -6.01 0.58 -0.28
CA PHE A 235 -6.27 -0.66 0.44
C PHE A 235 -6.15 -0.38 1.95
N ILE A 236 -7.22 -0.62 2.70
CA ILE A 236 -7.29 -0.34 4.13
C ILE A 236 -7.34 -1.65 4.90
N ILE A 237 -6.46 -1.82 5.88
CA ILE A 237 -6.53 -2.88 6.89
C ILE A 237 -6.89 -2.23 8.22
N THR A 238 -8.02 -2.63 8.81
CA THR A 238 -8.42 -2.24 10.16
C THR A 238 -8.20 -3.40 11.10
N ILE A 239 -7.41 -3.19 12.15
CA ILE A 239 -7.10 -4.17 13.18
C ILE A 239 -7.72 -3.68 14.47
N GLU A 240 -8.69 -4.43 14.99
CA GLU A 240 -9.17 -4.23 16.36
C GLU A 240 -8.53 -5.30 17.24
N SER A 241 -7.98 -4.93 18.38
CA SER A 241 -7.51 -5.85 19.41
C SER A 241 -8.23 -5.58 20.73
N SER A 242 -8.46 -6.64 21.51
CA SER A 242 -9.08 -6.58 22.83
C SER A 242 -8.24 -7.42 23.80
N GLU A 243 -7.68 -6.75 24.79
CA GLU A 243 -6.77 -7.35 25.78
C GLU A 243 -7.28 -7.06 27.19
N LYS A 244 -7.11 -8.01 28.10
CA LYS A 244 -7.48 -7.79 29.49
C LYS A 244 -6.34 -7.08 30.20
N GLY A 245 -6.58 -5.86 30.65
CA GLY A 245 -5.61 -5.07 31.39
C GLY A 245 -5.43 -5.56 32.82
N ASP A 246 -4.42 -5.04 33.50
CA ASP A 246 -4.13 -5.33 34.91
C ASP A 246 -5.27 -4.91 35.85
N ASP A 247 -6.13 -3.99 35.41
CA ASP A 247 -7.35 -3.56 36.08
C ASP A 247 -8.51 -4.57 35.95
N GLY A 248 -8.28 -5.67 35.24
CA GLY A 248 -9.26 -6.72 34.98
C GLY A 248 -10.32 -6.33 33.94
N LYS A 249 -10.22 -5.17 33.31
CA LYS A 249 -11.13 -4.72 32.24
C LYS A 249 -10.56 -5.04 30.87
N ASN A 250 -11.42 -5.11 29.87
CA ASN A 250 -10.98 -5.25 28.47
C ASN A 250 -10.66 -3.87 27.91
N HIS A 251 -9.44 -3.70 27.41
CA HIS A 251 -8.98 -2.53 26.68
C HIS A 251 -9.04 -2.85 25.20
N ILE A 252 -9.69 -2.00 24.43
CA ILE A 252 -9.85 -2.15 22.99
C ILE A 252 -8.95 -1.14 22.30
N HIS A 253 -8.09 -1.65 21.40
CA HIS A 253 -7.26 -0.84 20.52
C HIS A 253 -7.75 -1.01 19.09
N VAL A 254 -7.77 0.08 18.30
CA VAL A 254 -8.19 0.05 16.90
C VAL A 254 -7.15 0.77 16.05
N GLY A 255 -6.34 0.00 15.34
CA GLY A 255 -5.38 0.53 14.37
C GLY A 255 -5.92 0.45 12.94
N LYS A 256 -5.62 1.45 12.13
CA LYS A 256 -5.92 1.45 10.69
C LYS A 256 -4.65 1.64 9.88
N LEU A 257 -4.35 0.71 8.99
CA LEU A 257 -3.28 0.79 8.02
C LEU A 257 -3.86 1.12 6.64
N ASN A 258 -3.50 2.28 6.09
CA ASN A 258 -3.84 2.68 4.73
C ASN A 258 -2.64 2.40 3.81
N LEU A 259 -2.84 1.61 2.76
CA LEU A 259 -1.84 1.25 1.76
C LEU A 259 -2.29 1.82 0.42
N VAL A 260 -1.62 2.88 -0.01
CA VAL A 260 -2.09 3.73 -1.11
C VAL A 260 -1.15 3.60 -2.31
N ASP A 261 -1.71 3.24 -3.45
CA ASP A 261 -1.06 3.29 -4.76
C ASP A 261 -1.61 4.51 -5.52
N LEU A 262 -0.83 5.59 -5.59
CA LEU A 262 -1.28 6.81 -6.25
C LEU A 262 -1.21 6.66 -7.76
N ALA A 263 -2.10 7.37 -8.47
CA ALA A 263 -1.98 7.60 -9.90
C ALA A 263 -0.61 8.21 -10.24
N GLY A 264 -0.13 7.95 -11.45
CA GLY A 264 1.17 8.47 -11.86
C GLY A 264 1.10 9.93 -12.28
N SER A 265 2.20 10.64 -12.09
CA SER A 265 2.38 11.95 -12.71
C SER A 265 2.91 11.78 -14.13
N GLU A 266 2.05 11.90 -15.14
CA GLU A 266 2.46 11.98 -16.55
C GLU A 266 2.39 13.40 -17.11
N ARG A 267 3.28 13.69 -18.07
CA ARG A 267 3.16 14.85 -18.96
C ARG A 267 2.45 14.40 -20.23
N GLN A 268 1.42 15.14 -20.66
CA GLN A 268 0.65 14.88 -21.88
C GLN A 268 1.53 14.64 -23.12
N SER A 269 2.68 15.30 -23.23
CA SER A 269 3.59 15.19 -24.38
C SER A 269 4.24 13.81 -24.56
N LYS A 270 4.21 12.93 -23.54
CA LYS A 270 4.77 11.57 -23.60
C LYS A 270 3.70 10.48 -23.70
N THR A 271 2.44 10.82 -23.49
CA THR A 271 1.30 9.91 -23.64
C THR A 271 0.67 10.18 -25.00
N GLN A 272 0.53 9.16 -25.87
CA GLN A 272 -0.24 9.26 -27.12
C GLN A 272 -1.76 9.36 -26.86
N ALA A 273 -2.18 10.05 -25.80
CA ALA A 273 -3.58 10.23 -25.45
C ALA A 273 -4.17 11.32 -26.35
N GLU A 274 -5.09 10.95 -27.23
CA GLU A 274 -5.81 11.91 -28.08
C GLU A 274 -6.73 12.78 -27.23
N VAL A 275 -6.54 14.10 -27.33
CA VAL A 275 -7.47 15.09 -26.80
C VAL A 275 -8.71 15.08 -27.69
N ARG A 276 -9.79 14.40 -27.28
CA ARG A 276 -11.11 14.72 -27.83
C ARG A 276 -11.51 16.10 -27.32
N LYS A 277 -11.28 17.12 -28.17
CA LYS A 277 -11.88 18.45 -28.01
C LYS A 277 -13.38 18.29 -28.22
N TYR A 278 -14.14 18.30 -27.13
CA TYR A 278 -15.57 18.60 -27.22
C TYR A 278 -15.68 20.14 -27.19
N PHE A 279 -15.93 20.71 -28.36
CA PHE A 279 -16.64 21.99 -28.47
C PHE A 279 -18.13 21.71 -28.49
#